data_AF-A0A4Y1MT62-F1
#
_entry.id   AF-A0A4Y1MT62-F1
#
_cell.length_a   1.000
_cell.length_b   1.000
_cell.length_c   1.000
_cell.angle_alpha   90.00
_cell.angle_beta   90.00
_cell.angle_gamma   90.00
#
_symmetry.space_group_name_H-M   'P 1'
#
loop_
_entity.id
_entity.type
_entity.pdbx_description
1 polymer ?
#
loop_
_entity_poly.entity_id
_entity_poly.type
_entity_poly.pdbx_seq_one_letter_code
_entity_poly.pdbx_strand_id
1 'polypeptide(L)'
;MEDRFDRVAALSPLALTASSGLLRAALKANGGKAKLEPGPYQPLDADWGARVAGFAIVAEGLREAHRLSKSAEHFRVADATEAASWFGRMHDGRGLRWVRALRIITEAVK
;
A
#
# COMPACT_ATOMS: atom_id res chain seq x y z
N MET A 1 -0.45 -24.84 -13.23
CA MET A 1 0.48 -23.78 -12.80
C MET A 1 -0.05 -23.34 -11.45
N GLU A 2 0.59 -23.77 -10.36
CA GLU A 2 0.22 -23.26 -9.03
C GLU A 2 0.62 -21.79 -9.00
N ASP A 3 -0.36 -20.88 -8.93
CA ASP A 3 -0.10 -19.45 -8.74
C ASP A 3 0.55 -19.29 -7.36
N ARG A 4 1.89 -19.16 -7.36
CA ARG A 4 2.64 -18.83 -6.15
C ARG A 4 2.45 -17.35 -5.85
N PHE A 5 1.75 -17.04 -4.76
CA PHE A 5 1.72 -15.68 -4.24
C PHE A 5 3.09 -15.31 -3.66
N ASP A 6 3.76 -14.34 -4.27
CA ASP A 6 4.99 -13.77 -3.73
C ASP A 6 4.67 -12.67 -2.71
N ARG A 7 5.32 -12.72 -1.55
CA ARG A 7 5.16 -11.71 -0.51
C ARG A 7 5.83 -10.41 -0.96
N VAL A 8 5.03 -9.36 -1.13
CA VAL A 8 5.53 -8.03 -1.52
C VAL A 8 6.15 -7.27 -0.34
N ALA A 9 5.41 -7.14 0.78
CA ALA A 9 5.84 -6.39 1.96
C ALA A 9 5.04 -6.82 3.20
N ALA A 10 5.41 -6.35 4.39
CA ALA A 10 4.59 -6.44 5.60
C ALA A 10 4.32 -5.06 6.21
N LEU A 11 3.16 -4.93 6.83
CA LEU A 11 2.80 -3.75 7.60
C LEU A 11 3.14 -3.95 9.07
N SER A 12 3.74 -2.95 9.69
CA SER A 12 3.86 -2.88 11.14
C SER A 12 2.47 -2.65 11.78
N PRO A 13 2.29 -2.92 13.09
CA PRO A 13 1.02 -2.64 13.77
C PRO A 13 0.57 -1.17 13.65
N LEU A 14 1.52 -0.24 13.66
CA LEU A 14 1.22 1.19 13.48
C LEU A 14 0.77 1.50 12.05
N ALA A 15 1.45 0.96 11.04
CA ALA A 15 1.08 1.14 9.65
C ALA A 15 -0.29 0.53 9.34
N LEU A 16 -0.62 -0.63 9.94
CA LEU A 16 -1.94 -1.26 9.85
C LEU A 16 -3.04 -0.33 10.38
N THR A 17 -2.80 0.31 11.52
CA THR A 17 -3.77 1.22 12.14
C THR A 17 -3.94 2.50 11.32
N ALA A 18 -2.84 3.11 10.92
CA ALA A 18 -2.79 4.36 10.16
C ALA A 18 -3.42 4.23 8.75
N SER A 19 -3.37 3.03 8.16
CA SER A 19 -3.92 2.75 6.83
C SER A 19 -5.31 2.12 6.83
N SER A 20 -6.01 2.07 7.97
CA SER A 20 -7.33 1.43 8.07
C SER A 20 -8.34 1.92 7.02
N GLY A 21 -8.33 3.21 6.67
CA GLY A 21 -9.18 3.77 5.60
C GLY A 21 -8.85 3.22 4.21
N LEU A 22 -7.56 3.11 3.86
CA LEU A 22 -7.08 2.51 2.62
C LEU A 22 -7.49 1.03 2.53
N LEU A 23 -7.21 0.26 3.58
CA LEU A 23 -7.46 -1.18 3.60
C LEU A 23 -8.97 -1.50 3.52
N ARG A 24 -9.80 -0.76 4.27
CA ARG A 24 -11.26 -0.93 4.21
C ARG A 24 -11.84 -0.56 2.85
N ALA A 25 -11.30 0.48 2.20
CA ALA A 25 -11.72 0.86 0.86
C ALA A 25 -11.37 -0.22 -0.17
N ALA A 26 -10.17 -0.80 -0.07
CA ALA A 26 -9.74 -1.92 -0.91
C ALA A 26 -10.67 -3.14 -0.78
N LEU A 27 -11.02 -3.52 0.45
CA LEU A 27 -11.95 -4.63 0.70
C LEU A 27 -13.36 -4.35 0.17
N LYS A 28 -13.85 -3.12 0.33
CA LYS A 28 -15.18 -2.73 -0.14
C LYS A 28 -15.25 -2.74 -1.67
N ALA A 29 -14.20 -2.30 -2.34
CA ALA A 29 -14.14 -2.29 -3.80
C ALA A 29 -14.22 -3.71 -4.39
N ASN A 30 -13.63 -4.68 -3.71
CA ASN A 30 -13.69 -6.09 -4.10
C ASN A 30 -15.00 -6.80 -3.68
N GLY A 31 -16.07 -6.06 -3.35
CA GLY A 31 -17.36 -6.61 -2.90
C GLY A 31 -17.35 -7.26 -1.52
N GLY A 32 -16.25 -7.15 -0.78
CA GLY A 32 -16.08 -7.70 0.55
C GLY A 32 -16.67 -6.82 1.65
N LYS A 33 -16.72 -7.36 2.87
CA LYS A 33 -17.01 -6.56 4.07
C LYS A 33 -15.81 -5.65 4.34
N ALA A 34 -16.05 -4.39 4.70
CA ALA A 34 -15.01 -3.42 5.08
C ALA A 34 -14.40 -3.73 6.48
N LYS A 35 -14.13 -5.00 6.75
CA LYS A 35 -13.63 -5.52 8.02
C LYS A 35 -12.40 -6.37 7.76
N LEU A 36 -11.29 -5.97 8.36
CA LEU A 36 -10.07 -6.77 8.39
C LEU A 36 -10.29 -7.95 9.33
N GLU A 37 -10.12 -9.16 8.82
CA GLU A 37 -10.26 -10.39 9.59
C GLU A 37 -8.97 -11.21 9.44
N PRO A 38 -8.45 -11.80 10.55
CA PRO A 38 -7.32 -12.71 10.47
C PRO A 38 -7.63 -13.89 9.54
N GLY A 39 -6.70 -14.27 8.68
CA GLY A 39 -6.86 -15.36 7.71
C GLY A 39 -5.65 -15.49 6.79
N PRO A 40 -5.63 -16.52 5.91
CA PRO A 40 -4.48 -16.80 5.06
C PRO A 40 -4.21 -15.69 4.02
N TYR A 41 -5.26 -15.16 3.38
CA TYR A 41 -5.21 -13.96 2.54
C TYR A 41 -6.64 -13.44 2.29
N GLN A 42 -6.77 -12.16 1.94
CA GLN A 42 -7.99 -11.58 1.38
C GLN A 42 -7.68 -11.07 -0.02
N PRO A 43 -8.38 -11.53 -1.07
CA PRO A 43 -8.09 -11.10 -2.43
C PRO A 43 -8.40 -9.61 -2.59
N LEU A 44 -7.62 -8.94 -3.43
CA LEU A 44 -7.86 -7.60 -3.92
C LEU A 44 -7.90 -7.66 -5.45
N ASP A 45 -8.68 -6.78 -6.08
CA ASP A 45 -8.55 -6.56 -7.51
C ASP A 45 -7.19 -5.94 -7.86
N ALA A 46 -6.84 -5.92 -9.16
CA ALA A 46 -5.54 -5.43 -9.62
C ALA A 46 -5.30 -3.96 -9.24
N ASP A 47 -6.34 -3.14 -9.28
CA ASP A 47 -6.27 -1.69 -9.05
C ASP A 47 -5.97 -1.37 -7.59
N TRP A 48 -6.69 -2.02 -6.67
CA TRP A 48 -6.50 -1.87 -5.23
C TRP A 48 -5.28 -2.64 -4.72
N GLY A 49 -4.94 -3.75 -5.37
CA GLY A 49 -3.71 -4.51 -5.09
C GLY A 49 -2.47 -3.63 -5.22
N ALA A 50 -2.35 -2.88 -6.32
CA ALA A 50 -1.22 -1.98 -6.55
C ALA A 50 -1.16 -0.85 -5.50
N ARG A 51 -2.30 -0.27 -5.11
CA ARG A 51 -2.36 0.79 -4.08
C ARG A 51 -1.89 0.28 -2.73
N VAL A 52 -2.41 -0.87 -2.29
CA VAL A 52 -2.07 -1.46 -0.99
C VAL A 52 -0.61 -1.94 -0.97
N ALA A 53 -0.15 -2.59 -2.04
CA ALA A 53 1.22 -3.05 -2.19
C ALA A 53 2.22 -1.87 -2.20
N GLY A 54 1.92 -0.83 -2.98
CA GLY A 54 2.74 0.38 -3.04
C GLY A 54 2.85 1.09 -1.69
N PHE A 55 1.73 1.23 -0.97
CA PHE A 55 1.74 1.75 0.39
C PHE A 55 2.61 0.90 1.32
N ALA A 56 2.48 -0.43 1.28
CA ALA A 56 3.22 -1.32 2.17
C ALA A 56 4.74 -1.21 2.00
N ILE A 57 5.24 -1.06 0.77
CA ILE A 57 6.67 -0.82 0.50
C ILE A 57 7.11 0.54 1.05
N VAL A 58 6.30 1.58 0.86
CA VAL A 58 6.62 2.93 1.36
C VAL A 58 6.62 2.94 2.90
N ALA A 59 5.64 2.30 3.53
CA ALA A 59 5.43 2.27 4.98
C ALA A 59 6.58 1.60 5.76
N GLU A 60 7.33 0.67 5.16
CA GLU A 60 8.44 -0.03 5.82
C GLU A 60 9.50 0.91 6.41
N GLY A 61 9.70 2.09 5.79
CA GLY A 61 10.65 3.10 6.27
C GLY A 61 10.03 4.27 7.03
N LEU A 62 8.70 4.29 7.21
CA LEU A 62 8.01 5.37 7.91
C LEU A 62 7.77 4.97 9.36
N ARG A 63 8.18 5.84 10.30
CA ARG A 63 8.07 5.58 11.75
C ARG A 63 7.00 6.43 12.44
N GLU A 64 6.57 7.51 11.81
CA GLU A 64 5.61 8.46 12.41
C GLU A 64 4.19 8.16 11.93
N ALA A 65 3.23 8.11 12.87
CA ALA A 65 1.83 7.79 12.57
C ALA A 65 1.20 8.76 11.56
N HIS A 66 1.49 10.06 11.68
CA HIS A 66 0.97 11.07 10.76
C HIS A 66 1.43 10.84 9.32
N ARG A 67 2.72 10.54 9.12
CA ARG A 67 3.31 10.24 7.80
C ARG A 67 2.70 8.99 7.19
N LEU A 68 2.48 7.95 8.00
CA LEU A 68 1.82 6.71 7.58
C LEU A 68 0.39 6.98 7.12
N SER A 69 -0.42 7.71 7.91
CA SER A 69 -1.80 8.04 7.57
C SER A 69 -1.90 8.86 6.29
N LYS A 70 -1.01 9.85 6.13
CA LYS A 70 -0.96 10.69 4.94
C LYS A 70 -0.54 9.91 3.69
N SER A 71 0.47 9.03 3.81
CA SER A 71 0.86 8.13 2.72
C SER A 71 -0.29 7.19 2.34
N ALA A 72 -0.98 6.60 3.33
CA ALA A 72 -2.13 5.75 3.08
C ALA A 72 -3.26 6.50 2.35
N GLU A 73 -3.50 7.76 2.71
CA GLU A 73 -4.48 8.61 2.04
C GLU A 73 -4.10 8.89 0.59
N HIS A 74 -2.83 9.22 0.30
CA HIS A 74 -2.35 9.38 -1.07
C HIS A 74 -2.59 8.13 -1.92
N PHE A 75 -2.24 6.93 -1.41
CA PHE A 75 -2.50 5.68 -2.12
C PHE A 75 -3.99 5.34 -2.22
N ARG A 76 -4.83 5.80 -1.27
CA ARG A 76 -6.28 5.57 -1.31
C ARG A 76 -6.94 6.33 -2.44
N VAL A 77 -6.52 7.58 -2.67
CA VAL A 77 -7.13 8.48 -3.68
C VAL A 77 -6.40 8.46 -5.03
N ALA A 78 -5.21 7.86 -5.11
CA ALA A 78 -4.46 7.71 -6.35
C ALA A 78 -5.28 6.98 -7.43
N ASP A 79 -5.05 7.32 -8.70
CA ASP A 79 -5.61 6.57 -9.82
C ASP A 79 -5.01 5.15 -9.88
N ALA A 80 -5.76 4.17 -10.39
CA ALA A 80 -5.30 2.80 -10.51
C ALA A 80 -4.02 2.67 -11.37
N THR A 81 -3.97 3.40 -12.50
CA THR A 81 -2.83 3.42 -13.41
C THR A 81 -1.62 4.05 -12.74
N GLU A 82 -1.82 5.13 -12.00
CA GLU A 82 -0.76 5.79 -11.26
C GLU A 82 -0.16 4.84 -10.21
N ALA A 83 -1.01 4.22 -9.39
CA ALA A 83 -0.59 3.27 -8.36
C ALA A 83 0.17 2.08 -8.94
N ALA A 84 -0.32 1.48 -10.04
CA ALA A 84 0.37 0.41 -10.75
C ALA A 84 1.73 0.86 -11.30
N SER A 85 1.82 2.08 -11.84
CA SER A 85 3.08 2.63 -12.35
C SER A 85 4.12 2.84 -11.24
N TRP A 86 3.70 3.32 -10.07
CA TRP A 86 4.59 3.48 -8.92
C TRP A 86 5.02 2.13 -8.35
N PHE A 87 4.08 1.20 -8.22
CA PHE A 87 4.36 -0.15 -7.76
C PHE A 87 5.41 -0.85 -8.64
N GLY A 88 5.22 -0.86 -9.97
CA GLY A 88 6.19 -1.44 -10.90
C GLY A 88 7.58 -0.82 -10.76
N ARG A 89 7.66 0.52 -10.70
CA ARG A 89 8.93 1.24 -10.50
C ARG A 89 9.62 0.89 -9.17
N MET A 90 8.87 0.64 -8.11
CA MET A 90 9.41 0.26 -6.80
C MET A 90 9.85 -1.22 -6.76
N HIS A 91 9.22 -2.08 -7.55
CA HIS A 91 9.53 -3.51 -7.60
C HIS A 91 10.70 -3.84 -8.55
N ASP A 92 10.94 -3.02 -9.57
CA ASP A 92 12.09 -3.18 -10.47
C ASP A 92 13.42 -3.02 -9.72
N GLY A 93 14.51 -3.67 -10.19
CA GLY A 93 15.84 -3.70 -9.56
C GLY A 93 16.55 -2.35 -9.31
N ARG A 94 15.90 -1.21 -9.58
CA ARG A 94 16.29 0.16 -9.21
C ARG A 94 15.30 0.83 -8.24
N GLY A 95 14.46 0.05 -7.56
CA GLY A 95 13.29 0.50 -6.80
C GLY A 95 13.57 1.45 -5.63
N LEU A 96 14.74 1.33 -4.99
CA LEU A 96 15.09 2.12 -3.81
C LEU A 96 15.01 3.64 -4.03
N ARG A 97 15.34 4.15 -5.22
CA ARG A 97 15.25 5.59 -5.52
C ARG A 97 13.81 6.08 -5.52
N TRP A 98 12.88 5.25 -6.02
CA TRP A 98 11.47 5.58 -6.11
C TRP A 98 10.81 5.49 -4.74
N VAL A 99 11.16 4.48 -3.94
CA VAL A 99 10.73 4.37 -2.54
C VAL A 99 11.19 5.61 -1.75
N ARG A 100 12.45 6.03 -1.91
CA ARG A 100 12.97 7.25 -1.27
C ARG A 100 12.24 8.51 -1.73
N ALA A 101 12.03 8.68 -3.03
CA ALA A 101 11.33 9.84 -3.57
C ALA A 101 9.88 9.94 -3.05
N LEU A 102 9.15 8.82 -3.04
CA LEU A 102 7.78 8.78 -2.50
C LEU A 102 7.76 9.07 -0.99
N ARG A 103 8.71 8.52 -0.23
CA ARG A 103 8.85 8.87 1.20
C ARG A 103 9.07 10.36 1.37
N ILE A 104 10.02 10.96 0.65
CA ILE A 104 10.27 12.41 0.69
C ILE A 104 8.99 13.19 0.40
N ILE A 105 8.24 12.87 -0.65
CA ILE A 105 6.98 13.58 -0.98
C ILE A 105 5.95 13.43 0.15
N THR A 106 5.81 12.23 0.73
CA THR A 106 4.90 12.00 1.85
C THR A 106 5.38 12.64 3.16
N GLU A 107 6.68 12.84 3.34
CA GLU A 107 7.32 13.50 4.48
C GLU A 107 7.37 15.02 4.36
N ALA A 108 7.39 15.57 3.13
CA ALA A 108 7.74 16.97 2.86
C ALA A 108 6.57 17.96 2.80
N VAL A 109 5.33 17.55 3.09
CA VAL A 109 4.26 18.55 3.27
C VAL A 109 4.17 18.88 4.76
N LYS A 110 4.63 20.10 5.06
CA LYS A 110 4.59 20.77 6.36
C LYS A 110 3.17 20.90 6.89
#